data_AF-A0A9Q1HH42-F1
#
_entry.id   AF-A0A9Q1HH42-F1
#
_cell.length_a   1.000
_cell.length_b   1.000
_cell.length_c   1.000
_cell.angle_alpha   90.00
_cell.angle_beta   90.00
_cell.angle_gamma   90.00
#
_symmetry.space_group_name_H-M   'P 1'
#
loop_
_entity.id
_entity.type
_entity.pdbx_description
1 polymer ?
#
loop_
_entity_poly.entity_id
_entity_poly.type
_entity_poly.pdbx_seq_one_letter_code
_entity_poly.pdbx_strand_id
1 'polypeptide(L)'
;MMVYLFGATSSPSCALFALNQIAKDNRESFSEEAVRTVNEIFYVEDCLKSVKTKEQVDALVKESRALLHRGDFRLAKWVSNSRDVWKLCQRVKEHTL
;
A
#
# COMPACT_ATOMS: atom_id res chain seq x y z
N MET A 1 -9.32 15.35 17.32
CA MET A 1 -8.71 14.68 16.15
C MET A 1 -7.20 14.68 16.35
N MET A 2 -6.59 13.52 16.60
CA MET A 2 -5.14 13.38 16.74
C MET A 2 -4.61 12.91 15.38
N VAL A 3 -4.13 13.86 14.56
CA VAL A 3 -3.56 13.58 13.24
C VAL A 3 -2.13 14.06 13.22
N TYR A 4 -1.27 13.35 12.49
CA TYR A 4 0.10 13.82 12.28
C TYR A 4 0.10 15.11 11.46
N LEU A 5 0.90 16.08 11.89
CA LEU A 5 1.05 17.35 11.20
C LEU A 5 1.75 17.15 9.86
N PHE A 6 1.06 17.56 8.79
CA PHE A 6 1.67 17.63 7.46
C PHE A 6 2.86 18.60 7.48
N GLY A 7 4.02 18.15 6.98
CA GLY A 7 5.24 18.96 6.93
C GLY A 7 6.09 18.92 8.21
N ALA A 8 5.69 18.17 9.25
CA ALA A 8 6.58 17.91 10.38
C ALA A 8 7.69 16.94 9.95
N THR A 9 8.95 17.27 10.29
CA THR A 9 10.13 16.46 9.94
C THR A 9 10.04 15.01 10.39
N SER A 10 9.34 14.73 11.49
CA SER A 10 9.15 13.38 12.03
C SER A 10 8.01 12.59 11.39
N SER A 11 7.07 13.24 10.70
CA SER A 11 5.86 12.60 10.16
C SER A 11 6.17 11.43 9.21
N PRO A 12 7.12 11.56 8.26
CA PRO A 12 7.56 10.45 7.41
C PRO A 12 7.95 9.18 8.18
N SER A 13 8.74 9.33 9.24
CA SER A 13 9.26 8.21 10.01
C SER A 13 8.16 7.51 10.79
N CYS A 14 7.19 8.26 11.31
CA CYS A 14 6.07 7.72 12.06
C CYS A 14 5.07 6.97 11.16
N ALA A 15 4.78 7.51 9.97
CA ALA A 15 3.96 6.82 8.97
C ALA A 15 4.62 5.50 8.53
N LEU A 16 5.91 5.54 8.17
CA LEU A 16 6.65 4.35 7.78
C LEU A 16 6.71 3.30 8.89
N PHE A 17 6.88 3.73 10.14
CA PHE A 17 6.82 2.82 11.29
C PHE A 17 5.45 2.12 11.41
N ALA A 18 4.35 2.87 11.25
CA ALA A 18 3.00 2.31 11.29
C ALA A 18 2.76 1.30 10.15
N LEU A 19 3.16 1.63 8.91
CA LEU A 19 3.07 0.72 7.77
C LEU A 19 3.86 -0.59 8.02
N ASN A 20 5.08 -0.46 8.55
CA ASN A 20 5.92 -1.61 8.88
C ASN A 20 5.33 -2.49 9.99
N GLN A 21 4.71 -1.87 10.99
CA GLN A 21 4.05 -2.59 12.07
C GLN A 21 2.85 -3.38 11.55
N ILE A 22 2.01 -2.78 10.71
CA ILE A 22 0.87 -3.45 10.08
C ILE A 22 1.32 -4.66 9.25
N ALA A 23 2.39 -4.52 8.47
CA ALA A 23 2.95 -5.62 7.69
C ALA A 23 3.40 -6.78 8.59
N LYS A 24 4.06 -6.49 9.71
CA LYS A 24 4.54 -7.50 10.67
C LYS A 24 3.37 -8.21 11.36
N ASP A 25 2.39 -7.47 11.85
CA ASP A 25 1.25 -8.00 12.61
C ASP A 25 0.35 -8.90 11.76
N ASN A 26 0.35 -8.68 10.44
CA ASN A 26 -0.52 -9.40 9.51
C ASN A 26 0.24 -10.38 8.61
N ARG A 27 1.52 -10.64 8.88
CA ARG A 27 2.40 -11.44 8.02
C ARG A 27 1.85 -12.84 7.69
N GLU A 28 1.07 -13.42 8.59
CA GLU A 28 0.53 -14.78 8.46
C GLU A 28 -0.80 -14.82 7.69
N SER A 29 -1.45 -13.66 7.50
CA SER A 29 -2.74 -13.53 6.82
C SER A 29 -2.64 -13.12 5.35
N PHE A 30 -1.45 -12.74 4.87
CA PHE A 30 -1.23 -12.19 3.53
C PHE A 30 -0.02 -12.86 2.88
N SER A 31 0.10 -12.76 1.55
CA SER A 31 1.29 -13.26 0.87
C SER A 31 2.57 -12.57 1.34
N GLU A 32 3.67 -13.33 1.29
CA GLU A 32 5.01 -12.81 1.56
C GLU A 32 5.35 -11.63 0.65
N GLU A 33 4.90 -11.65 -0.61
CA GLU A 33 5.15 -10.57 -1.56
C GLU A 33 4.43 -9.28 -1.18
N ALA A 34 3.18 -9.34 -0.71
CA ALA A 34 2.44 -8.18 -0.25
C ALA A 34 3.02 -7.59 1.04
N VAL A 35 3.37 -8.45 2.00
CA VAL A 35 4.00 -8.06 3.27
C VAL A 35 5.34 -7.39 3.02
N ARG A 36 6.19 -8.01 2.18
CA ARG A 36 7.48 -7.46 1.80
C ARG A 36 7.35 -6.15 1.04
N THR A 37 6.34 -6.03 0.17
CA THR A 37 6.07 -4.78 -0.55
C THR A 37 5.75 -3.63 0.40
N VAL A 38 4.92 -3.86 1.42
CA VAL A 38 4.63 -2.84 2.44
C VAL A 38 5.85 -2.55 3.32
N ASN A 39 6.62 -3.57 3.68
CA ASN A 39 7.71 -3.42 4.64
C ASN A 39 8.99 -2.80 4.06
N GLU A 40 9.30 -3.10 2.79
CA GLU A 40 10.63 -2.82 2.22
C GLU A 40 10.62 -1.85 1.03
N ILE A 41 9.45 -1.63 0.40
CA ILE A 41 9.39 -0.97 -0.91
C ILE A 41 8.83 0.46 -0.84
N PHE A 42 8.25 0.84 0.30
CA PHE A 42 7.82 2.21 0.54
C PHE A 42 9.04 3.14 0.73
N TYR A 43 9.10 4.17 -0.10
CA TYR A 43 9.94 5.34 0.11
C TYR A 43 9.08 6.45 0.74
N VAL A 44 9.17 6.56 2.06
CA VAL A 44 8.34 7.48 2.86
C VAL A 44 6.85 7.13 2.72
N GLU A 45 6.10 7.81 1.85
CA GLU A 45 4.67 7.55 1.60
C GLU A 45 4.41 6.85 0.25
N ASP A 46 5.42 6.80 -0.64
CA ASP A 46 5.25 6.32 -2.01
C ASP A 46 5.83 4.91 -2.17
N CYS A 47 5.06 4.00 -2.75
CA CYS A 47 5.50 2.66 -3.08
C CYS A 47 5.71 2.51 -4.58
N LEU A 48 6.93 2.10 -4.98
CA LEU A 48 7.26 1.81 -6.37
C LEU A 48 7.70 0.35 -6.53
N LYS A 49 6.86 -0.46 -7.18
CA LYS A 49 7.12 -1.88 -7.42
C LYS A 49 6.89 -2.24 -8.88
N SER A 50 7.84 -2.98 -9.45
CA SER A 50 7.73 -3.60 -10.77
C SER A 50 7.62 -5.12 -10.64
N VAL A 51 6.75 -5.73 -11.44
CA VAL A 51 6.52 -7.18 -11.52
C VAL A 51 6.42 -7.60 -12.99
N LYS A 52 6.53 -8.91 -13.26
CA LYS A 52 6.68 -9.41 -14.63
C LYS A 52 5.35 -9.58 -15.37
N THR A 53 4.28 -9.88 -14.66
CA THR A 53 2.98 -10.20 -15.27
C THR A 53 1.83 -9.38 -14.68
N LYS A 54 0.74 -9.26 -15.45
CA LYS A 54 -0.46 -8.52 -15.04
C LYS A 54 -1.18 -9.20 -13.88
N GLU A 55 -1.13 -10.52 -13.84
CA GLU A 55 -1.74 -11.37 -12.80
C GLU A 55 -1.05 -11.14 -11.45
N GLN A 56 0.29 -11.03 -11.47
CA GLN A 56 1.06 -10.65 -10.28
C GLN A 56 0.68 -9.26 -9.77
N VAL A 57 0.51 -8.28 -10.68
CA VAL A 57 0.04 -6.94 -10.27
C VAL A 57 -1.35 -7.00 -9.64
N ASP A 58 -2.28 -7.76 -10.23
CA ASP A 58 -3.64 -7.85 -9.73
C ASP A 58 -3.67 -8.43 -8.30
N ALA A 59 -2.95 -9.54 -8.08
CA ALA A 59 -2.82 -10.15 -6.76
C ALA A 59 -2.20 -9.17 -5.77
N LEU A 60 -1.07 -8.55 -6.14
CA LEU A 60 -0.35 -7.63 -5.26
C LEU A 60 -1.19 -6.39 -4.90
N VAL A 61 -1.88 -5.78 -5.86
CA VAL A 61 -2.74 -4.62 -5.61
C VAL A 61 -3.88 -4.97 -4.66
N LYS A 62 -4.51 -6.14 -4.83
CA LYS A 62 -5.59 -6.61 -3.95
C LYS A 62 -5.07 -6.85 -2.53
N GLU A 63 -3.98 -7.60 -2.39
CA GLU A 63 -3.43 -7.94 -1.08
C GLU A 63 -2.84 -6.74 -0.37
N SER A 64 -2.04 -5.89 -1.04
CA SER A 64 -1.49 -4.68 -0.41
C SER A 64 -2.57 -3.71 0.05
N ARG A 65 -3.67 -3.56 -0.71
CA ARG A 65 -4.82 -2.76 -0.27
C ARG A 65 -5.49 -3.35 0.96
N ALA A 66 -5.77 -4.66 0.94
CA ALA A 66 -6.41 -5.34 2.06
C ALA A 66 -5.52 -5.34 3.32
N LEU A 67 -4.21 -5.49 3.17
CA LEU A 67 -3.23 -5.41 4.25
C LEU A 67 -3.23 -4.03 4.90
N LEU A 68 -3.10 -2.97 4.10
CA LEU A 68 -3.07 -1.60 4.63
C LEU A 68 -4.41 -1.14 5.17
N HIS A 69 -5.52 -1.63 4.62
CA HIS A 69 -6.84 -1.36 5.15
C HIS A 69 -7.04 -1.89 6.57
N ARG A 70 -6.30 -2.93 7.00
CA ARG A 70 -6.33 -3.40 8.40
C ARG A 70 -5.78 -2.39 9.40
N GLY A 71 -4.96 -1.43 8.94
CA GLY A 71 -4.49 -0.31 9.74
C GLY A 71 -5.13 1.02 9.36
N ASP A 72 -6.29 1.01 8.70
CA ASP A 72 -6.99 2.20 8.20
C ASP A 72 -6.19 3.05 7.19
N PHE A 73 -5.16 2.47 6.57
CA PHE A 73 -4.40 3.12 5.50
C PHE A 73 -5.04 2.86 4.14
N ARG A 74 -5.15 3.94 3.35
CA ARG A 74 -5.68 3.88 1.99
C ARG A 74 -4.58 4.12 0.95
N LEU A 75 -4.29 3.11 0.13
CA LEU A 75 -3.48 3.30 -1.07
C LEU A 75 -4.24 4.09 -2.14
N ALA A 76 -3.68 5.23 -2.52
CA ALA A 76 -4.25 6.17 -3.47
C ALA A 76 -3.24 6.56 -4.55
N LYS A 77 -3.70 7.36 -5.53
CA LYS A 77 -2.85 7.96 -6.57
C LYS A 77 -2.03 6.94 -7.39
N TRP A 78 -2.65 5.83 -7.77
CA TRP A 78 -2.03 4.79 -8.60
C TRP A 78 -1.54 5.32 -9.95
N VAL A 79 -0.29 5.03 -10.27
CA VAL A 79 0.36 5.32 -11.55
C VAL A 79 0.91 4.02 -12.13
N SER A 80 0.79 3.83 -13.44
CA SER A 80 1.37 2.68 -14.14
C SER A 80 1.76 3.07 -15.57
N ASN A 81 2.80 2.43 -16.08
CA ASN A 81 3.20 2.52 -17.49
C ASN A 81 2.31 1.66 -18.42
N SER A 82 1.44 0.81 -17.86
CA SER A 82 0.49 0.00 -18.61
C SER A 82 -0.93 0.49 -18.37
N ARG A 83 -1.66 0.80 -19.45
CA ARG A 83 -3.05 1.28 -19.37
C ARG A 83 -4.00 0.25 -18.75
N ASP A 84 -3.74 -1.02 -19.01
CA ASP A 84 -4.51 -2.14 -18.47
C ASP A 84 -4.34 -2.28 -16.96
N VAL A 85 -3.10 -2.16 -16.49
CA VAL A 85 -2.77 -2.17 -15.06
C VAL A 85 -3.30 -0.91 -14.38
N TRP A 86 -3.19 0.25 -15.02
CA TRP A 86 -3.75 1.49 -14.48
C TRP A 86 -5.27 1.36 -14.28
N LYS A 87 -6.01 0.85 -15.26
CA LYS A 87 -7.45 0.57 -15.11
C LYS A 87 -7.73 -0.41 -13.98
N LEU A 88 -6.89 -1.43 -13.82
CA LEU A 88 -7.01 -2.41 -12.74
C LEU A 88 -6.97 -1.74 -11.36
N CYS A 89 -5.98 -0.87 -11.14
CA CYS A 89 -5.83 -0.17 -9.86
C CYS A 89 -6.97 0.83 -9.58
N GLN A 90 -7.60 1.37 -10.64
CA GLN A 90 -8.72 2.33 -10.54
C GLN A 90 -10.09 1.67 -10.28
N ARG A 91 -10.24 0.35 -10.48
CA ARG A 91 -11.55 -0.34 -10.44
C ARG A 91 -12.28 -0.36 -9.10
N VAL A 92 -11.66 0.07 -8.02
CA VAL A 92 -12.29 0.09 -6.69
C VAL A 92 -12.37 1.55 -6.21
N LYS A 93 -13.31 2.29 -6.80
CA LYS A 93 -14.03 3.38 -6.14
C LYS A 93 -15.31 2.76 -5.57
N GLU A 94 -15.76 3.17 -4.39
CA GLU A 94 -16.92 2.62 -3.63
C GLU A 94 -16.53 1.37 -2.81
N HIS A 95 -16.61 1.26 -1.49
CA HIS A 95 -17.41 1.90 -0.45
C HIS A 95 -16.60 2.00 0.85
N THR A 96 -16.38 3.21 1.37
CA THR A 96 -16.28 3.43 2.82
C THR A 96 -16.60 4.90 3.06
N LEU A 97 -17.78 5.15 3.63
CA LEU A 97 -18.16 6.42 4.26
C LEU A 97 -17.47 6.50 5.62
#